data_AF-A0AAU3K818-F1
#
_entry.id   AF-A0AAU3K818-F1
#
_cell.length_a   1.000
_cell.length_b   1.000
_cell.length_c   1.000
_cell.angle_alpha   90.00
_cell.angle_beta   90.00
_cell.angle_gamma   90.00
#
_symmetry.space_group_name_H-M   'P 1'
#
loop_
_entity.id
_entity.type
_entity.pdbx_description
1 polymer ?
#
loop_
_entity_poly.entity_id
_entity_poly.type
_entity_poly.pdbx_seq_one_letter_code
_entity_poly.pdbx_strand_id
1 'polypeptide(L)'
;MNTRRPCPCCGRLVFDIEDGWPGSFAICPICFWEDDAQQFRWPSMPGGANRVSLVEAQENFQAYGACDQHGRRFARPSADDEPLDPDWRPIDLAVDLFEDWRSGTHRPWPTAPSVLCWWLPSFWGSAEEPESAVPHSVVIDVGTVSSDHDLHNVLKQELGFPAFYGMNWAAFWDAITGLVEMPGLLCFVRWAELERRVPLAASALRQQLNRYEETTRGFTVVYDQ
;
A
#
# COMPACT_ATOMS: atom_id res chain seq x y z
N MET A 1 20.40 -5.78 -21.92
CA MET A 1 19.28 -5.43 -21.04
C MET A 1 18.74 -4.10 -21.55
N ASN A 2 17.42 -3.93 -21.65
CA ASN A 2 16.85 -2.64 -22.03
C ASN A 2 17.16 -1.65 -20.89
N THR A 3 17.88 -0.57 -21.18
CA THR A 3 18.28 0.45 -20.19
C THR A 3 17.28 1.59 -20.09
N ARG A 4 16.28 1.61 -20.98
CA ARG A 4 15.24 2.62 -21.05
C ARG A 4 13.89 2.05 -20.62
N ARG A 5 13.03 2.94 -20.15
CA ARG A 5 11.64 2.68 -19.77
C ARG A 5 10.68 3.61 -20.49
N PRO A 6 9.42 3.18 -20.67
CA PRO A 6 8.44 3.99 -21.38
C PRO A 6 8.05 5.21 -20.56
N CYS A 7 7.80 6.32 -21.25
CA CYS A 7 7.06 7.44 -20.68
C CYS A 7 5.61 6.99 -20.40
N PRO A 8 5.05 7.28 -19.21
CA PRO A 8 3.67 6.89 -18.88
C PRO A 8 2.62 7.55 -19.78
N CYS A 9 2.92 8.70 -20.38
CA CYS A 9 2.00 9.42 -21.24
C CYS A 9 2.00 8.91 -22.70
N CYS A 10 3.17 8.72 -23.31
CA CYS A 10 3.25 8.38 -24.74
C CYS A 10 3.74 6.94 -25.04
N GLY A 11 4.14 6.19 -24.02
CA GLY A 11 4.61 4.81 -24.15
C GLY A 11 5.98 4.63 -24.80
N ARG A 12 6.63 5.70 -25.26
CA ARG A 12 7.95 5.63 -25.93
C ARG A 12 9.07 5.40 -24.91
N LEU A 13 10.02 4.53 -25.24
CA LEU A 13 11.22 4.27 -24.45
C LEU A 13 12.16 5.48 -24.47
N VAL A 14 12.07 6.34 -23.45
CA VAL A 14 12.82 7.62 -23.40
C VAL A 14 13.51 7.91 -22.08
N PHE A 15 13.10 7.28 -20.99
CA PHE A 15 13.67 7.52 -19.67
C PHE A 15 14.68 6.46 -19.34
N ASP A 16 15.82 6.84 -18.76
CA ASP A 16 16.79 5.86 -18.28
C ASP A 16 16.30 5.23 -16.97
N ILE A 17 16.50 3.92 -16.83
CA ILE A 17 16.06 3.15 -15.65
C ILE A 17 16.81 3.58 -14.39
N GLU A 18 18.06 4.00 -14.54
CA GLU A 18 18.95 4.40 -13.45
C GLU A 18 18.49 5.71 -12.77
N ASP A 19 17.74 6.56 -13.47
CA ASP A 19 17.21 7.82 -12.92
C ASP A 19 16.03 7.61 -11.96
N GLY A 20 15.58 6.36 -11.79
CA GLY A 20 14.44 5.99 -10.96
C GLY A 20 13.27 5.48 -11.78
N TRP A 21 12.35 4.79 -11.10
CA TRP A 21 11.26 4.06 -11.70
C TRP A 21 10.03 4.16 -10.80
N PRO A 22 8.86 4.51 -11.33
CA PRO A 22 8.55 5.84 -11.89
C PRO A 22 8.85 6.99 -10.90
N GLY A 23 8.85 8.23 -11.37
CA GLY A 23 9.06 9.41 -10.53
C GLY A 23 10.47 9.98 -10.59
N SER A 24 11.14 9.93 -11.75
CA SER A 24 12.48 10.51 -11.92
C SER A 24 12.47 12.03 -12.09
N PHE A 25 11.30 12.66 -12.20
CA PHE A 25 11.11 14.07 -12.54
C PHE A 25 11.64 14.45 -13.93
N ALA A 26 12.04 13.48 -14.75
CA ALA A 26 12.48 13.73 -16.11
C ALA A 26 11.30 14.15 -16.98
N ILE A 27 11.53 15.13 -17.86
CA ILE A 27 10.52 15.58 -18.83
C ILE A 27 10.69 14.81 -20.13
N CYS A 28 9.64 14.13 -20.57
CA CYS A 28 9.63 13.43 -21.84
C CYS A 28 9.78 14.42 -23.00
N PRO A 29 10.82 14.33 -23.85
CA PRO A 29 10.97 15.25 -24.97
C PRO A 29 9.91 15.05 -26.06
N ILE A 30 9.24 13.90 -26.08
CA ILE A 30 8.27 13.53 -27.11
C ILE A 30 6.90 14.14 -26.81
N CYS A 31 6.40 13.98 -25.59
CA CYS A 31 5.07 14.47 -25.21
C CYS A 31 5.09 15.62 -24.20
N PHE A 32 6.25 15.98 -23.65
CA PHE A 32 6.42 17.01 -22.62
C PHE A 32 5.80 16.68 -21.25
N TRP A 33 5.50 15.40 -20.97
CA TRP A 33 5.09 14.96 -19.63
C TRP A 33 6.28 14.89 -18.68
N GLU A 34 6.15 15.45 -17.48
CA GLU A 34 7.11 15.29 -16.37
C GLU A 34 6.80 14.02 -15.58
N ASP A 35 7.81 13.15 -15.40
CA ASP A 35 7.67 11.87 -14.73
C ASP A 35 7.50 12.02 -13.21
N ASP A 36 6.26 12.25 -12.78
CA ASP A 36 5.86 12.44 -11.38
C ASP A 36 5.26 11.16 -10.78
N ALA A 37 5.80 10.73 -9.63
CA ALA A 37 5.35 9.50 -8.96
C ALA A 37 3.90 9.57 -8.47
N GLN A 38 3.42 10.74 -8.04
CA GLN A 38 2.06 10.88 -7.50
C GLN A 38 1.04 10.77 -8.62
N GLN A 39 1.22 11.50 -9.72
CA GLN A 39 0.36 11.43 -10.90
C GLN A 39 0.52 10.10 -11.64
N PHE A 40 1.63 9.39 -11.48
CA PHE A 40 1.75 8.00 -11.95
C PHE A 40 0.88 7.05 -11.12
N ARG A 41 0.92 7.15 -9.79
CA ARG A 41 0.11 6.32 -8.87
C ARG A 41 -1.38 6.64 -8.97
N TRP A 42 -1.70 7.92 -9.14
CA TRP A 42 -3.06 8.44 -9.21
C TRP A 42 -3.27 9.15 -10.54
N PRO A 43 -3.51 8.41 -11.64
CA PRO A 43 -3.49 8.98 -12.97
C PRO A 43 -4.65 9.92 -13.27
N SER A 44 -5.70 9.92 -12.45
CA SER A 44 -6.81 10.88 -12.51
C SER A 44 -6.59 12.11 -11.63
N MET A 45 -5.44 12.25 -10.95
CA MET A 45 -5.09 13.43 -10.17
C MET A 45 -4.67 14.58 -11.09
N PRO A 46 -5.46 15.68 -11.19
CA PRO A 46 -5.05 16.85 -11.95
C PRO A 46 -4.13 17.73 -11.10
N GLY A 47 -3.29 18.52 -11.75
CA GLY A 47 -2.31 19.35 -11.07
C GLY A 47 -1.17 18.53 -10.44
N GLY A 48 -0.20 19.24 -9.85
CA GLY A 48 1.08 18.65 -9.43
C GLY A 48 2.21 19.18 -10.30
N ALA A 49 3.13 18.30 -10.70
CA ALA A 49 4.19 18.63 -11.66
C ALA A 49 3.60 18.97 -13.05
N ASN A 50 2.54 18.26 -13.44
CA ASN A 50 1.85 18.45 -14.71
C ASN A 50 0.53 19.23 -14.51
N ARG A 51 0.12 19.99 -15.54
CA ARG A 51 -1.10 20.81 -15.50
C ARG A 51 -2.39 19.99 -15.56
N VAL A 52 -2.35 18.89 -16.31
CA VAL A 52 -3.45 17.94 -16.50
C VAL A 52 -3.13 16.63 -15.81
N SER A 53 -4.14 15.79 -15.63
CA SER A 53 -3.97 14.43 -15.14
C SER A 53 -3.26 13.53 -16.18
N LEU A 54 -2.73 12.38 -15.75
CA LEU A 54 -2.05 11.45 -16.66
C LEU A 54 -3.04 10.82 -17.66
N VAL A 55 -4.28 10.54 -17.23
CA VAL A 55 -5.36 10.09 -18.12
C VAL A 55 -5.59 11.11 -19.24
N GLU A 56 -5.83 12.38 -18.87
CA GLU A 56 -6.02 13.45 -19.84
C GLU A 56 -4.78 13.65 -20.73
N ALA A 57 -3.57 13.49 -20.18
CA ALA A 57 -2.33 13.62 -20.93
C ALA A 57 -2.19 12.54 -22.02
N GLN A 58 -2.58 11.30 -21.75
CA GLN A 58 -2.60 10.23 -22.75
C GLN A 58 -3.58 10.52 -23.88
N GLU A 59 -4.79 10.98 -23.53
CA GLU A 59 -5.80 11.39 -24.51
C GLU A 59 -5.31 12.55 -25.38
N ASN A 60 -4.70 13.57 -24.75
CA ASN A 60 -4.09 14.71 -25.42
C ASN A 60 -2.97 14.30 -26.37
N PHE A 61 -2.10 13.37 -25.94
CA PHE A 61 -1.02 12.88 -26.79
C PHE A 61 -1.55 12.15 -28.01
N GLN A 62 -2.58 11.32 -27.86
CA GLN A 62 -3.24 10.67 -29.00
C GLN A 62 -3.91 11.68 -29.94
N ALA A 63 -4.50 12.75 -29.40
CA ALA A 63 -5.19 13.75 -30.19
C ALA A 63 -4.25 14.70 -30.95
N TYR A 64 -3.12 15.10 -30.34
CA TYR A 64 -2.26 16.14 -30.93
C TYR A 64 -0.76 16.06 -30.59
N GLY A 65 -0.29 14.95 -30.02
CA GLY A 65 1.14 14.65 -29.86
C GLY A 65 1.84 15.35 -28.69
N ALA A 66 1.10 15.88 -27.71
CA ALA A 66 1.66 16.43 -26.47
C ALA A 66 0.74 16.16 -25.27
N CYS A 67 1.28 16.19 -24.05
CA CYS A 67 0.55 15.94 -22.82
C CYS A 67 -0.50 17.03 -22.53
N ASP A 68 -0.26 18.27 -22.98
CA ASP A 68 -1.22 19.35 -22.95
C ASP A 68 -0.94 20.37 -24.10
N GLN A 69 -1.83 21.35 -24.25
CA GLN A 69 -1.70 22.40 -25.28
C GLN A 69 -0.42 23.25 -25.12
N HIS A 70 0.09 23.40 -23.89
CA HIS A 70 1.26 24.20 -23.61
C HIS A 70 2.55 23.46 -24.00
N GLY A 71 2.63 22.18 -23.68
CA GLY A 71 3.73 21.28 -23.98
C GLY A 71 3.93 21.05 -25.46
N ARG A 72 2.89 21.29 -26.27
CA ARG A 72 2.94 21.16 -27.74
C ARG A 72 4.05 21.98 -28.41
N ARG A 73 4.49 23.09 -27.80
CA ARG A 73 5.60 23.91 -28.31
C ARG A 73 6.99 23.35 -27.97
N PHE A 74 7.06 22.37 -27.08
CA PHE A 74 8.29 21.74 -26.58
C PHE A 74 8.39 20.27 -26.96
N ALA A 75 7.26 19.63 -27.27
CA ALA A 75 7.16 18.29 -27.81
C ALA A 75 7.85 18.17 -29.18
N ARG A 76 8.50 17.03 -29.41
CA ARG A 76 9.08 16.65 -30.71
C ARG A 76 8.63 15.26 -31.15
N PRO A 77 8.73 14.92 -32.45
CA PRO A 77 8.59 13.54 -32.90
C PRO A 77 9.58 12.59 -32.21
N SER A 78 9.19 11.32 -32.04
CA SER A 78 10.07 10.24 -31.59
C SER A 78 11.17 9.95 -32.62
N ALA A 79 12.38 9.65 -32.16
CA ALA A 79 13.45 9.09 -32.99
C ALA A 79 13.28 7.57 -33.19
N ASP A 80 14.05 7.00 -34.11
CA ASP A 80 14.01 5.56 -34.42
C ASP A 80 14.44 4.67 -33.23
N ASP A 81 15.31 5.20 -32.35
CA ASP A 81 15.78 4.54 -31.13
C ASP A 81 14.88 4.79 -29.91
N GLU A 82 13.73 5.45 -30.11
CA GLU A 82 12.68 5.67 -29.11
C GLU A 82 11.39 4.94 -29.54
N PRO A 83 11.43 3.60 -29.69
CA PRO A 83 10.25 2.84 -30.08
C PRO A 83 9.18 2.90 -28.98
N LEU A 84 7.94 2.62 -29.37
CA LEU A 84 6.89 2.32 -28.41
C LEU A 84 7.28 1.04 -27.67
N ASP A 85 7.16 1.05 -26.34
CA ASP A 85 7.30 -0.17 -25.55
C ASP A 85 6.19 -1.16 -25.96
N PRO A 86 6.54 -2.41 -26.29
CA PRO A 86 5.58 -3.38 -26.83
C PRO A 86 4.51 -3.81 -25.82
N ASP A 87 4.80 -3.71 -24.52
CA ASP A 87 3.85 -4.05 -23.46
C ASP A 87 3.01 -2.84 -23.07
N TRP A 88 3.49 -1.62 -23.32
CA TRP A 88 2.77 -0.40 -22.96
C TRP A 88 1.44 -0.26 -23.70
N ARG A 89 0.42 0.13 -22.94
CA ARG A 89 -0.90 0.51 -23.45
C ARG A 89 -1.42 1.75 -22.73
N PRO A 90 -2.33 2.52 -23.35
CA PRO A 90 -3.07 3.56 -22.63
C PRO A 90 -3.83 3.00 -21.44
N ILE A 91 -4.11 3.88 -20.48
CA ILE A 91 -4.99 3.60 -19.35
C ILE A 91 -6.39 3.33 -19.86
N ASP A 92 -6.99 2.26 -19.38
CA ASP A 92 -8.38 1.93 -19.56
C ASP A 92 -9.05 1.88 -18.18
N LEU A 93 -9.74 2.96 -17.81
CA LEU A 93 -10.41 3.09 -16.51
C LEU A 93 -11.55 2.07 -16.29
N ALA A 94 -11.96 1.32 -17.32
CA ALA A 94 -12.92 0.23 -17.16
C ALA A 94 -12.28 -1.05 -16.60
N VAL A 95 -10.97 -1.22 -16.77
CA VAL A 95 -10.23 -2.43 -16.35
C VAL A 95 -9.09 -2.13 -15.37
N ASP A 96 -8.51 -0.94 -15.44
CA ASP A 96 -7.40 -0.51 -14.59
C ASP A 96 -7.93 0.11 -13.30
N LEU A 97 -7.74 -0.62 -12.20
CA LEU A 97 -8.18 -0.18 -10.87
C LEU A 97 -7.09 0.67 -10.20
N PHE A 98 -7.25 1.99 -10.25
CA PHE A 98 -6.41 2.93 -9.51
C PHE A 98 -7.03 3.32 -8.17
N GLU A 99 -6.20 3.63 -7.19
CA GLU A 99 -6.66 4.22 -5.94
C GLU A 99 -7.25 5.62 -6.19
N ASP A 100 -8.27 6.00 -5.41
CA ASP A 100 -8.76 7.38 -5.39
C ASP A 100 -7.79 8.24 -4.57
N TRP A 101 -7.15 9.22 -5.22
CA TRP A 101 -6.25 10.18 -4.59
C TRP A 101 -6.91 11.07 -3.54
N ARG A 102 -8.24 11.17 -3.57
CA ARG A 102 -9.02 11.93 -2.57
C ARG A 102 -9.31 11.11 -1.31
N SER A 103 -9.03 9.81 -1.33
CA SER A 103 -9.21 8.95 -0.17
C SER A 103 -8.32 9.42 0.99
N GLY A 104 -8.83 9.37 2.23
CA GLY A 104 -8.02 9.62 3.42
C GLY A 104 -7.10 8.46 3.80
N THR A 105 -7.25 7.31 3.15
CA THR A 105 -6.46 6.10 3.35
C THR A 105 -5.92 5.60 2.00
N HIS A 106 -4.60 5.45 1.91
CA HIS A 106 -3.90 4.89 0.76
C HIS A 106 -2.99 3.74 1.22
N ARG A 107 -2.73 2.78 0.34
CA ARG A 107 -1.73 1.73 0.62
C ARG A 107 -0.34 2.36 0.84
N PRO A 108 0.60 1.71 1.53
CA PRO A 108 2.00 2.13 1.51
C PRO A 108 2.56 2.20 0.08
N TRP A 109 3.59 3.00 -0.15
CA TRP A 109 4.30 2.98 -1.42
C TRP A 109 4.94 1.60 -1.63
N PRO A 110 4.82 0.99 -2.83
CA PRO A 110 5.37 -0.33 -3.07
C PRO A 110 6.91 -0.31 -3.10
N THR A 111 7.53 -1.35 -2.55
CA THR A 111 8.99 -1.53 -2.57
C THR A 111 9.54 -1.68 -3.99
N ALA A 112 8.76 -2.30 -4.89
CA ALA A 112 9.07 -2.44 -6.30
C ALA A 112 8.15 -1.54 -7.12
N PRO A 113 8.59 -0.37 -7.60
CA PRO A 113 7.68 0.60 -8.22
C PRO A 113 7.11 0.14 -9.57
N SER A 114 7.68 -0.91 -10.19
CA SER A 114 7.15 -1.54 -11.41
C SER A 114 5.74 -2.13 -11.24
N VAL A 115 5.30 -2.40 -10.00
CA VAL A 115 3.93 -2.86 -9.74
C VAL A 115 2.87 -1.79 -10.01
N LEU A 116 3.25 -0.52 -10.12
CA LEU A 116 2.32 0.56 -10.47
C LEU A 116 2.09 0.66 -11.98
N CYS A 117 2.90 -0.02 -12.81
CA CYS A 117 2.80 0.05 -14.26
C CYS A 117 1.57 -0.71 -14.75
N TRP A 118 0.48 0.00 -15.11
CA TRP A 118 -0.80 -0.59 -15.51
C TRP A 118 -0.77 -1.48 -16.75
N TRP A 119 0.25 -1.32 -17.57
CA TRP A 119 0.47 -2.11 -18.77
C TRP A 119 1.21 -3.43 -18.51
N LEU A 120 1.76 -3.64 -17.31
CA LEU A 120 2.44 -4.89 -16.96
C LEU A 120 1.47 -5.88 -16.31
N PRO A 121 1.68 -7.21 -16.49
CA PRO A 121 0.88 -8.23 -15.82
C PRO A 121 0.96 -8.16 -14.28
N SER A 122 2.03 -7.59 -13.74
CA SER A 122 2.24 -7.35 -12.32
C SER A 122 1.52 -6.09 -11.81
N PHE A 123 0.69 -5.44 -12.65
CA PHE A 123 -0.03 -4.27 -12.23
C PHE A 123 -0.92 -4.59 -11.05
N TRP A 124 -0.72 -3.82 -10.00
CA TRP A 124 -1.44 -3.85 -8.74
C TRP A 124 -2.98 -3.70 -8.90
N GLY A 125 -3.48 -3.38 -10.10
CA GLY A 125 -4.90 -3.30 -10.46
C GLY A 125 -5.58 -4.62 -10.84
N SER A 126 -4.90 -5.77 -10.82
CA SER A 126 -5.63 -7.05 -10.68
C SER A 126 -6.18 -7.13 -9.27
N ALA A 127 -7.45 -7.50 -9.13
CA ALA A 127 -8.02 -7.98 -7.89
C ALA A 127 -7.26 -9.24 -7.43
N GLU A 128 -6.07 -9.08 -6.86
CA GLU A 128 -5.92 -9.63 -5.54
C GLU A 128 -6.91 -8.82 -4.71
N GLU A 129 -8.02 -9.47 -4.33
CA GLU A 129 -8.76 -9.07 -3.14
C GLU A 129 -7.75 -8.53 -2.12
N PRO A 130 -8.02 -7.41 -1.41
CA PRO A 130 -7.15 -6.98 -0.32
C PRO A 130 -6.90 -8.22 0.53
N GLU A 131 -5.69 -8.80 0.47
CA GLU A 131 -5.33 -10.16 0.90
C GLU A 131 -6.44 -10.85 1.70
N SER A 132 -7.49 -11.29 1.01
CA SER A 132 -8.80 -11.62 1.59
C SER A 132 -9.41 -10.57 2.55
N ALA A 133 -10.73 -10.39 2.49
CA ALA A 133 -11.50 -9.89 3.63
C ALA A 133 -11.51 -10.88 4.82
N VAL A 134 -10.52 -11.78 4.92
CA VAL A 134 -10.16 -12.43 6.17
C VAL A 134 -9.23 -11.43 6.84
N PRO A 135 -9.69 -10.69 7.85
CA PRO A 135 -8.76 -9.92 8.66
C PRO A 135 -7.52 -10.76 8.97
N HIS A 136 -6.30 -10.24 8.73
CA HIS A 136 -5.04 -10.89 9.15
C HIS A 136 -5.27 -11.44 10.55
N SER A 137 -5.30 -12.77 10.66
CA SER A 137 -5.80 -13.44 11.86
C SER A 137 -4.65 -14.03 12.63
N VAL A 138 -4.49 -13.65 13.88
CA VAL A 138 -3.50 -14.24 14.78
C VAL A 138 -4.22 -15.11 15.80
N VAL A 139 -3.78 -16.35 15.93
CA VAL A 139 -4.27 -17.29 16.94
C VAL A 139 -3.24 -17.36 18.07
N ILE A 140 -3.64 -16.90 19.26
CA ILE A 140 -2.79 -16.92 20.45
C ILE A 140 -3.25 -18.04 21.37
N ASP A 141 -2.36 -18.98 21.62
CA ASP A 141 -2.61 -20.06 22.56
C ASP A 141 -2.18 -19.67 23.98
N VAL A 142 -3.16 -19.56 24.87
CA VAL A 142 -2.95 -19.14 26.26
C VAL A 142 -3.00 -20.29 27.28
N GLY A 143 -3.12 -21.54 26.84
CA GLY A 143 -3.32 -22.68 27.74
C GLY A 143 -2.11 -23.05 28.62
N THR A 144 -0.90 -22.58 28.27
CA THR A 144 0.31 -22.78 29.09
C THR A 144 0.62 -21.60 30.00
N VAL A 145 -0.12 -20.49 29.89
CA VAL A 145 0.12 -19.28 30.69
C VAL A 145 -0.16 -19.57 32.17
N SER A 146 0.77 -19.19 33.04
CA SER A 146 0.68 -19.41 34.49
C SER A 146 0.88 -18.14 35.33
N SER A 147 1.29 -17.03 34.70
CA SER A 147 1.50 -15.75 35.36
C SER A 147 1.27 -14.57 34.39
N ASP A 148 1.11 -13.36 34.93
CA ASP A 148 1.03 -12.12 34.14
C ASP A 148 2.26 -11.95 33.23
N HIS A 149 3.45 -12.32 33.72
CA HIS A 149 4.69 -12.24 32.95
C HIS A 149 4.68 -13.22 31.77
N ASP A 150 4.21 -14.45 31.98
CA ASP A 150 4.07 -15.44 30.89
C ASP A 150 3.08 -14.95 29.84
N LEU A 151 1.97 -14.35 30.27
CA LEU A 151 0.97 -13.79 29.36
C LEU A 151 1.60 -12.69 28.49
N HIS A 152 2.32 -11.75 29.11
CA HIS A 152 3.00 -10.70 28.37
C HIS A 152 4.11 -11.22 27.45
N ASN A 153 4.79 -12.31 27.79
CA ASN A 153 5.75 -12.96 26.90
C ASN A 153 5.08 -13.57 25.67
N VAL A 154 3.98 -14.30 25.86
CA VAL A 154 3.19 -14.87 24.77
C VAL A 154 2.69 -13.75 23.86
N LEU A 155 2.08 -12.71 24.41
CA LEU A 155 1.61 -11.55 23.64
C LEU A 155 2.75 -10.87 22.87
N LYS A 156 3.92 -10.69 23.50
CA LYS A 156 5.11 -10.11 22.86
C LYS A 156 5.57 -10.93 21.64
N GLN A 157 5.61 -12.26 21.79
CA GLN A 157 6.07 -13.15 20.73
C GLN A 157 5.06 -13.21 19.58
N GLU A 158 3.78 -13.45 19.88
CA GLU A 158 2.75 -13.65 18.87
C GLU A 158 2.34 -12.36 18.14
N LEU A 159 2.42 -11.21 18.81
CA LEU A 159 2.08 -9.90 18.21
C LEU A 159 3.33 -9.10 17.78
N GLY A 160 4.52 -9.68 17.87
CA GLY A 160 5.76 -9.05 17.41
C GLY A 160 6.13 -7.76 18.13
N PHE A 161 5.85 -7.63 19.43
CA PHE A 161 6.17 -6.40 20.17
C PHE A 161 7.70 -6.14 20.23
N PRO A 162 8.13 -4.86 20.22
CA PRO A 162 9.55 -4.50 20.23
C PRO A 162 10.34 -5.09 21.41
N ALA A 163 11.66 -5.18 21.24
CA ALA A 163 12.55 -5.70 22.28
C ALA A 163 12.39 -4.98 23.64
N PHE A 164 12.12 -3.67 23.61
CA PHE A 164 11.91 -2.79 24.77
C PHE A 164 10.49 -2.84 25.37
N TYR A 165 9.61 -3.72 24.89
CA TYR A 165 8.26 -3.90 25.45
C TYR A 165 8.31 -4.16 26.96
N GLY A 166 7.66 -3.28 27.73
CA GLY A 166 7.77 -3.22 29.21
C GLY A 166 6.99 -4.27 30.00
N MET A 167 6.32 -5.22 29.33
CA MET A 167 5.65 -6.37 29.96
C MET A 167 4.67 -6.02 31.09
N ASN A 168 3.86 -4.99 30.87
CA ASN A 168 2.78 -4.56 31.75
C ASN A 168 1.63 -3.98 30.91
N TRP A 169 0.48 -3.71 31.53
CA TRP A 169 -0.72 -3.26 30.83
C TRP A 169 -0.61 -1.89 30.15
N ALA A 170 0.18 -0.96 30.70
CA ALA A 170 0.42 0.33 30.05
C ALA A 170 1.25 0.13 28.78
N ALA A 171 2.33 -0.66 28.87
CA ALA A 171 3.15 -1.01 27.70
C ALA A 171 2.36 -1.80 26.66
N PHE A 172 1.41 -2.64 27.08
CA PHE A 172 0.50 -3.35 26.17
C PHE A 172 -0.36 -2.38 25.37
N TRP A 173 -0.99 -1.41 26.05
CA TRP A 173 -1.79 -0.37 25.41
C TRP A 173 -0.97 0.41 24.38
N ASP A 174 0.22 0.88 24.77
CA ASP A 174 1.11 1.64 23.88
C ASP A 174 1.50 0.80 22.66
N ALA A 175 1.75 -0.50 22.86
CA ALA A 175 2.14 -1.40 21.79
C ALA A 175 1.03 -1.56 20.74
N ILE A 176 -0.18 -1.92 21.15
CA ILE A 176 -1.29 -2.19 20.23
C ILE A 176 -1.83 -0.91 19.57
N THR A 177 -1.59 0.27 20.16
CA THR A 177 -2.09 1.55 19.62
C THR A 177 -1.08 2.30 18.76
N GLY A 178 0.21 1.97 18.80
CA GLY A 178 1.20 2.75 18.06
C GLY A 178 2.58 2.14 17.84
N LEU A 179 2.87 0.92 18.32
CA LEU A 179 4.19 0.29 18.12
C LEU A 179 4.17 -0.91 17.19
N VAL A 180 3.04 -1.57 17.03
CA VAL A 180 2.88 -2.70 16.09
C VAL A 180 1.63 -2.55 15.25
N GLU A 181 1.65 -3.18 14.08
CA GLU A 181 0.45 -3.36 13.26
C GLU A 181 -0.38 -4.52 13.85
N MET A 182 -1.61 -4.20 14.28
CA MET A 182 -2.48 -5.20 14.89
C MET A 182 -3.23 -6.03 13.83
N PRO A 183 -3.39 -7.35 14.04
CA PRO A 183 -4.23 -8.20 13.20
C PRO A 183 -5.69 -7.73 13.24
N GLY A 184 -6.44 -7.87 12.15
CA GLY A 184 -7.87 -7.55 12.14
C GLY A 184 -8.73 -8.55 12.93
N LEU A 185 -8.21 -9.76 13.17
CA LEU A 185 -8.89 -10.80 13.95
C LEU A 185 -7.90 -11.43 14.92
N LEU A 186 -8.21 -11.36 16.20
CA LEU A 186 -7.40 -11.97 17.25
C LEU A 186 -8.20 -13.11 17.89
N CYS A 187 -7.69 -14.33 17.79
CA CYS A 187 -8.34 -15.50 18.36
C CYS A 187 -7.52 -16.04 19.54
N PHE A 188 -8.11 -16.08 20.73
CA PHE A 188 -7.50 -16.74 21.88
C PHE A 188 -8.04 -18.16 22.04
N VAL A 189 -7.17 -19.16 21.96
CA VAL A 189 -7.54 -20.57 22.22
C VAL A 189 -7.20 -20.97 23.64
N ARG A 190 -7.99 -21.89 24.22
CA ARG A 190 -7.87 -22.32 25.63
C ARG A 190 -8.03 -21.17 26.63
N TRP A 191 -8.89 -20.21 26.32
CA TRP A 191 -9.11 -19.02 27.16
C TRP A 191 -9.66 -19.36 28.55
N ALA A 192 -10.51 -20.39 28.67
CA ALA A 192 -11.00 -20.86 29.97
C ALA A 192 -9.88 -21.29 30.93
N GLU A 193 -8.77 -21.85 30.42
CA GLU A 193 -7.60 -22.16 31.25
C GLU A 193 -6.92 -20.89 31.75
N LEU A 194 -6.83 -19.85 30.92
CA LEU A 194 -6.27 -18.55 31.32
C LEU A 194 -7.14 -17.88 32.39
N GLU A 195 -8.46 -17.84 32.20
CA GLU A 195 -9.40 -17.30 33.21
C GLU A 195 -9.29 -18.06 34.54
N ARG A 196 -9.09 -19.38 34.51
CA ARG A 196 -8.93 -20.19 35.71
C ARG A 196 -7.60 -19.94 36.42
N ARG A 197 -6.51 -19.74 35.69
CA ARG A 197 -5.14 -19.65 36.25
C ARG A 197 -4.76 -18.22 36.65
N VAL A 198 -5.07 -17.24 35.80
CA VAL A 198 -4.68 -15.83 35.97
C VAL A 198 -5.88 -14.90 35.69
N PRO A 199 -6.96 -14.98 36.49
CA PRO A 199 -8.23 -14.29 36.24
C PRO A 199 -8.11 -12.77 36.12
N LEU A 200 -7.25 -12.15 36.93
CA LEU A 200 -7.04 -10.70 36.90
C LEU A 200 -6.39 -10.26 35.58
N ALA A 201 -5.39 -11.01 35.12
CA ALA A 201 -4.71 -10.73 33.86
C ALA A 201 -5.62 -10.97 32.65
N ALA A 202 -6.43 -12.03 32.68
CA ALA A 202 -7.44 -12.31 31.64
C ALA A 202 -8.47 -11.17 31.54
N SER A 203 -8.95 -10.68 32.68
CA SER A 203 -9.89 -9.54 32.75
C SER A 203 -9.27 -8.25 32.21
N ALA A 204 -8.03 -7.93 32.62
CA ALA A 204 -7.32 -6.74 32.15
C ALA A 204 -7.06 -6.79 30.63
N LEU A 205 -6.63 -7.94 30.10
CA LEU A 205 -6.43 -8.15 28.67
C LEU A 205 -7.73 -7.95 27.89
N ARG A 206 -8.83 -8.56 28.34
CA ARG A 206 -10.14 -8.39 27.70
C ARG A 206 -10.60 -6.94 27.72
N GLN A 207 -10.43 -6.23 28.83
CA GLN A 207 -10.80 -4.81 28.92
C GLN A 207 -10.01 -3.94 27.94
N GLN A 208 -8.70 -4.18 27.81
CA GLN A 208 -7.82 -3.44 26.90
C GLN A 208 -8.20 -3.70 25.44
N LEU A 209 -8.46 -4.95 25.07
CA LEU A 209 -8.83 -5.33 23.72
C LEU A 209 -10.22 -4.83 23.32
N ASN A 210 -11.21 -4.89 24.22
CA ASN A 210 -12.54 -4.31 23.98
C ASN A 210 -12.44 -2.80 23.73
N ARG A 211 -11.63 -2.10 24.54
CA ARG A 211 -11.38 -0.68 24.34
C ARG A 211 -10.73 -0.39 22.98
N TYR A 212 -9.82 -1.26 22.53
CA TYR A 212 -9.18 -1.12 21.22
C TYR A 212 -10.17 -1.37 20.08
N GLU A 213 -11.03 -2.39 20.20
CA GLU A 213 -12.11 -2.71 19.25
C GLU A 213 -13.09 -1.55 19.06
N GLU A 214 -13.46 -0.85 20.13
CA GLU A 214 -14.32 0.35 20.06
C GLU A 214 -13.69 1.50 19.26
N THR A 215 -12.36 1.57 19.24
CA THR A 215 -11.61 2.67 18.60
C THR A 215 -11.09 2.34 17.20
N THR A 216 -11.01 1.06 16.84
CA THR A 216 -10.34 0.58 15.63
C THR A 216 -11.31 -0.18 14.73
N ARG A 217 -11.66 0.41 13.59
CA ARG A 217 -12.58 -0.20 12.61
C ARG A 217 -11.93 -1.42 11.96
N GLY A 218 -12.64 -2.56 11.97
CA GLY A 218 -12.18 -3.80 11.33
C GLY A 218 -11.30 -4.69 12.22
N PHE A 219 -11.21 -4.37 13.52
CA PHE A 219 -10.63 -5.23 14.54
C PHE A 219 -11.74 -6.05 15.24
N THR A 220 -11.49 -7.33 15.50
CA THR A 220 -12.41 -8.20 16.27
C THR A 220 -11.61 -9.20 17.10
N VAL A 221 -12.11 -9.54 18.29
CA VAL A 221 -11.49 -10.56 19.15
C VAL A 221 -12.46 -11.70 19.42
N VAL A 222 -11.95 -12.93 19.30
CA VAL A 222 -12.68 -14.15 19.61
C VAL A 222 -11.96 -14.87 20.76
N TYR A 223 -12.74 -15.28 21.76
CA TYR A 223 -12.28 -16.08 22.89
C TYR A 223 -12.92 -17.46 22.78
N ASP A 224 -12.11 -18.49 22.59
CA ASP A 224 -12.57 -19.88 22.65
C ASP A 224 -13.12 -20.22 24.05
N GLN A 225 -14.16 -21.05 24.12
CA GLN A 225 -14.84 -21.42 25.38
C GLN A 225 -14.26 -22.71 25.96
#